data_AF-A0A2A4ITR8-F1
#
_entry.id   AF-A0A2A4ITR8-F1
#
_cell.length_a   1.000
_cell.length_b   1.000
_cell.length_c   1.000
_cell.angle_alpha   90.00
_cell.angle_beta   90.00
_cell.angle_gamma   90.00
#
_symmetry.space_group_name_H-M   'P 1'
#
loop_
_entity.id
_entity.type
_entity.pdbx_description
1 polymer ?
#
loop_
_entity_poly.entity_id
_entity_poly.type
_entity_poly.pdbx_seq_one_letter_code
_entity_poly.pdbx_strand_id
1 'polypeptide(L)'
;MAKVLRNKIDQFSLYILQELINLIQNAAKVVSSAGTVCVRYIVSYVHSPRLLPVIVTNLTTNKSKEIRSTLSEVLVLMLEKWPAQTIEKQQAAVRDAIRRACVDADSTCRTYGRRAYAAYKRHFPEDAEQLFARLDSAAQKQIERERNIGSVDSLHHVGTERRAITSPRSPSASVS
;
A
#
# COMPACT_ATOMS: atom_id res chain seq x y z
N MET A 1 17.43 13.57 -0.19
CA MET A 1 17.97 13.15 1.13
C MET A 1 17.56 11.72 1.51
N ALA A 2 16.28 11.40 1.69
CA ALA A 2 15.82 10.05 2.06
C ALA A 2 16.31 8.92 1.13
N LYS A 3 16.21 9.10 -0.20
CA LYS A 3 16.69 8.12 -1.18
C LYS A 3 18.19 7.80 -1.07
N VAL A 4 19.01 8.77 -0.65
CA VAL A 4 20.47 8.65 -0.57
C VAL A 4 20.90 8.13 0.79
N LEU A 5 20.37 8.71 1.87
CA LEU A 5 20.79 8.43 3.24
C LEU A 5 20.02 7.26 3.88
N ARG A 6 18.83 6.92 3.36
CA ARG A 6 17.98 5.83 3.83
C ARG A 6 17.79 5.88 5.35
N ASN A 7 18.03 4.78 6.06
CA ASN A 7 17.83 4.68 7.50
C ASN A 7 18.75 5.59 8.33
N LYS A 8 19.79 6.21 7.75
CA LYS A 8 20.66 7.16 8.48
C LYS A 8 19.95 8.46 8.90
N ILE A 9 18.79 8.75 8.31
CA ILE A 9 17.97 9.92 8.67
C ILE A 9 16.69 9.53 9.42
N ASP A 10 16.63 8.37 10.05
CA ASP A 10 15.43 7.90 10.73
C ASP A 10 14.99 8.85 11.86
N GLN A 11 15.93 9.31 12.68
CA GLN A 11 15.67 10.28 13.76
C GLN A 11 15.11 11.58 13.23
N PHE A 12 15.73 12.12 12.17
CA PHE A 12 15.25 13.35 11.52
C PHE A 12 13.88 13.15 10.89
N SER A 13 13.68 12.02 10.19
CA SER A 13 12.40 11.67 9.58
C SER A 13 11.31 11.58 10.64
N LEU A 14 11.58 10.96 11.79
CA LEU A 14 10.63 10.87 12.90
C LEU A 14 10.27 12.26 13.43
N TYR A 15 11.25 13.15 13.59
CA TYR A 15 11.04 14.50 14.12
C TYR A 15 10.09 15.32 13.23
N ILE A 16 10.24 15.25 11.91
CA ILE A 16 9.43 16.05 10.97
C ILE A 16 8.13 15.38 10.53
N LEU A 17 7.95 14.08 10.78
CA LEU A 17 6.89 13.30 10.17
C LEU A 17 5.49 13.83 10.51
N GLN A 18 5.26 14.22 11.77
CA GLN A 18 3.96 14.74 12.19
C GLN A 18 3.61 16.05 11.45
N GLU A 19 4.59 16.94 11.26
CA GLU A 19 4.35 18.19 10.53
C GLU A 19 4.05 17.93 9.06
N LEU A 20 4.76 17.00 8.42
CA LEU A 20 4.48 16.61 7.05
C LEU A 20 3.08 16.00 6.89
N ILE A 21 2.60 15.23 7.87
CA ILE A 21 1.22 14.71 7.89
C ILE A 21 0.21 15.86 7.99
N ASN A 22 0.47 16.86 8.84
CA ASN A 22 -0.41 18.02 8.99
C ASN A 22 -0.56 18.82 7.69
N LEU A 23 0.45 18.81 6.81
CA LEU A 23 0.39 19.47 5.51
C LEU A 23 -0.63 18.81 4.56
N ILE A 24 -0.95 17.52 4.70
CA ILE A 24 -1.81 16.78 3.76
C ILE A 24 -3.20 17.42 3.61
N GLN A 25 -3.76 17.97 4.68
CA GLN A 25 -5.07 18.64 4.69
C GLN A 25 -5.01 20.14 4.38
N ASN A 26 -3.86 20.66 3.92
CA ASN A 26 -3.71 22.09 3.64
C ASN A 26 -4.56 22.52 2.43
N ALA A 27 -5.25 23.66 2.57
CA ALA A 27 -6.10 24.24 1.53
C ALA A 27 -5.33 24.63 0.26
N ALA A 28 -4.07 25.04 0.38
CA ALA A 28 -3.21 25.30 -0.76
C ALA A 28 -2.74 23.97 -1.37
N LYS A 29 -3.24 23.64 -2.57
CA LYS A 29 -2.94 22.37 -3.27
C LYS A 29 -1.44 22.09 -3.42
N VAL A 30 -0.63 23.12 -3.66
CA VAL A 30 0.83 22.97 -3.77
C VAL A 30 1.45 22.49 -2.45
N VAL A 31 0.92 22.93 -1.31
CA VAL A 31 1.41 22.55 0.02
C VAL A 31 0.95 21.15 0.39
N SER A 32 -0.33 20.84 0.18
CA SER A 32 -0.87 19.50 0.50
C SER A 32 -0.29 18.39 -0.36
N SER A 33 -0.09 18.65 -1.65
CA SER A 33 0.60 17.71 -2.54
C SER A 33 2.06 17.52 -2.14
N ALA A 34 2.79 18.59 -1.78
CA ALA A 34 4.17 18.48 -1.31
C ALA A 34 4.27 17.64 -0.02
N GLY A 35 3.40 17.87 0.96
CA GLY A 35 3.34 17.06 2.18
C GLY A 35 3.12 15.58 1.89
N THR A 36 2.13 15.27 1.05
CA THR A 36 1.80 13.90 0.62
C THR A 36 2.99 13.22 -0.06
N VAL A 37 3.63 13.90 -1.01
CA VAL A 37 4.80 13.38 -1.73
C VAL A 37 5.95 13.12 -0.76
N CYS A 38 6.23 14.04 0.16
CA CYS A 38 7.29 13.90 1.15
C CYS A 38 7.07 12.69 2.06
N VAL A 39 5.86 12.49 2.60
CA VAL A 39 5.54 11.32 3.44
C VAL A 39 5.76 10.01 2.66
N ARG A 40 5.25 9.91 1.43
CA ARG A 40 5.43 8.73 0.56
C ARG A 40 6.91 8.47 0.27
N TYR A 41 7.69 9.53 0.07
CA TYR A 41 9.13 9.41 -0.18
C TYR A 41 9.89 8.92 1.05
N ILE A 42 9.59 9.46 2.24
CA ILE A 42 10.20 9.02 3.50
C ILE A 42 9.97 7.53 3.70
N VAL A 43 8.71 7.07 3.70
CA VAL A 43 8.42 5.65 3.96
C VAL A 43 8.96 4.73 2.87
N SER A 44 9.16 5.22 1.64
CA SER A 44 9.74 4.41 0.57
C SER A 44 11.22 4.09 0.77
N TYR A 45 11.97 4.95 1.48
CA TYR A 45 13.43 4.83 1.61
C TYR A 45 13.96 4.71 3.04
N VAL A 46 13.14 5.09 4.03
CA VAL A 46 13.47 5.04 5.46
C VAL A 46 12.60 3.96 6.10
N HIS A 47 13.12 2.74 6.17
CA HIS A 47 12.42 1.57 6.71
C HIS A 47 12.69 1.46 8.21
N SER A 48 12.19 2.42 8.97
CA SER A 48 12.38 2.47 10.42
C SER A 48 11.09 2.12 11.16
N PRO A 49 11.10 1.12 12.07
CA PRO A 49 9.92 0.72 12.84
C PRO A 49 9.38 1.86 13.70
N ARG A 50 10.18 2.90 13.96
CA ARG A 50 9.77 4.07 14.75
C ARG A 50 8.77 4.96 14.04
N LEU A 51 8.68 4.91 12.71
CA LEU A 51 7.73 5.73 11.95
C LEU A 51 6.31 5.14 11.96
N LEU A 52 6.19 3.81 12.10
CA LEU A 52 4.93 3.08 12.07
C LEU A 52 3.90 3.65 13.06
N PRO A 53 4.20 3.85 14.36
CA PRO A 53 3.25 4.39 15.33
C PRO A 53 2.64 5.72 14.90
N VAL A 54 3.44 6.63 14.34
CA VAL A 54 2.99 7.95 13.91
C VAL A 54 2.01 7.82 12.74
N ILE A 55 2.32 6.97 11.77
CA ILE A 55 1.46 6.71 10.61
C ILE A 55 0.15 6.05 11.04
N VAL A 56 0.20 4.93 11.77
CA VAL A 56 -1.01 4.17 12.14
C VAL A 56 -1.91 4.95 13.11
N THR A 57 -1.33 5.74 14.02
CA THR A 57 -2.11 6.57 14.95
C THR A 57 -2.87 7.66 14.19
N ASN A 58 -2.20 8.38 13.28
CA ASN A 58 -2.87 9.40 12.48
C ASN A 58 -3.90 8.79 11.51
N LEU A 59 -3.61 7.62 10.93
CA LEU A 59 -4.58 6.92 10.09
C LEU A 59 -5.85 6.56 10.86
N THR A 60 -5.73 6.12 12.10
CA THR A 60 -6.85 5.56 12.87
C THR A 60 -7.64 6.57 13.69
N THR A 61 -7.05 7.71 14.03
CA THR A 61 -7.65 8.67 14.98
C THR A 61 -7.86 10.08 14.40
N ASN A 62 -7.24 10.42 13.27
CA ASN A 62 -7.32 11.77 12.72
C ASN A 62 -8.70 12.06 12.10
N LYS A 63 -9.24 13.25 12.40
CA LYS A 63 -10.56 13.68 11.92
C LYS A 63 -10.57 13.99 10.41
N SER A 64 -9.43 14.41 9.84
CA SER A 64 -9.32 14.71 8.42
C SER A 64 -9.43 13.46 7.57
N LYS A 65 -10.42 13.46 6.67
CA LYS A 65 -10.63 12.44 5.66
C LYS A 65 -9.40 12.29 4.77
N GLU A 66 -8.82 13.42 4.34
CA GLU A 66 -7.67 13.51 3.45
C GLU A 66 -6.43 12.87 4.07
N ILE A 67 -6.21 13.11 5.37
CA ILE A 67 -5.12 12.45 6.12
C ILE A 67 -5.37 10.94 6.18
N ARG A 68 -6.55 10.49 6.59
CA ARG A 68 -6.82 9.04 6.73
C ARG A 68 -6.68 8.30 5.40
N SER A 69 -7.25 8.84 4.32
CA SER A 69 -7.17 8.22 2.99
C SER A 69 -5.73 8.20 2.46
N THR A 70 -4.99 9.30 2.61
CA THR A 70 -3.57 9.34 2.21
C THR A 70 -2.72 8.36 3.02
N LEU A 71 -2.91 8.32 4.35
CA LEU A 71 -2.13 7.44 5.19
C LEU A 71 -2.49 5.96 4.99
N SER A 72 -3.71 5.65 4.54
CA SER A 72 -4.06 4.28 4.16
C SER A 72 -3.29 3.81 2.93
N GLU A 73 -3.05 4.68 1.94
CA GLU A 73 -2.14 4.40 0.83
C GLU A 73 -0.70 4.24 1.33
N VAL A 74 -0.24 5.13 2.21
CA VAL A 74 1.11 5.08 2.79
C VAL A 74 1.33 3.76 3.53
N LEU A 75 0.33 3.26 4.26
CA LEU A 75 0.38 1.96 4.92
C LEU A 75 0.59 0.82 3.91
N VAL A 76 -0.10 0.84 2.76
CA VAL A 76 0.15 -0.12 1.66
C VAL A 76 1.61 -0.07 1.22
N LEU A 77 2.16 1.12 0.98
CA LEU A 77 3.55 1.28 0.56
C LEU A 77 4.54 0.71 1.59
N MET A 78 4.27 0.92 2.88
CA MET A 78 5.10 0.36 3.96
C MET A 78 5.03 -1.16 3.93
N LEU A 79 3.84 -1.74 3.87
CA LEU A 79 3.64 -3.19 3.84
C LEU A 79 4.20 -3.83 2.55
N GLU A 80 4.21 -3.15 1.42
CA GLU A 80 4.77 -3.70 0.18
C GLU A 80 6.30 -3.61 0.11
N LYS A 81 6.90 -2.59 0.75
CA LYS A 81 8.33 -2.30 0.59
C LYS A 81 9.19 -2.67 1.79
N TRP A 82 8.62 -2.74 2.99
CA TRP A 82 9.37 -2.97 4.21
C TRP A 82 9.53 -4.47 4.46
N PRO A 83 10.67 -4.93 4.97
CA PRO A 83 10.83 -6.30 5.44
C PRO A 83 9.84 -6.62 6.59
N ALA A 84 9.37 -7.87 6.66
CA ALA A 84 8.46 -8.34 7.71
C ALA A 84 8.99 -8.02 9.12
N GLN A 85 10.30 -8.19 9.35
CA GLN A 85 10.97 -7.96 10.63
C GLN A 85 10.86 -6.50 11.11
N THR A 86 10.71 -5.55 10.19
CA THR A 86 10.50 -4.13 10.55
C THR A 86 9.10 -3.89 11.08
N ILE A 87 8.13 -4.73 10.72
CA ILE A 87 6.71 -4.57 11.07
C ILE A 87 6.32 -5.46 12.27
N GLU A 88 6.99 -6.60 12.43
CA GLU A 88 6.65 -7.68 13.38
C GLU A 88 6.32 -7.20 14.80
N LYS A 89 7.17 -6.35 15.39
CA LYS A 89 6.96 -5.81 16.75
C LYS A 89 5.69 -4.98 16.93
N GLN A 90 5.07 -4.56 15.84
CA GLN A 90 3.89 -3.68 15.83
C GLN A 90 2.74 -4.25 15.01
N GLN A 91 2.74 -5.55 14.72
CA GLN A 91 1.67 -6.24 14.00
C GLN A 91 0.29 -5.92 14.56
N ALA A 92 0.12 -5.89 15.89
CA ALA A 92 -1.18 -5.61 16.51
C ALA A 92 -1.73 -4.23 16.13
N ALA A 93 -0.88 -3.20 16.09
CA ALA A 93 -1.26 -1.84 15.72
C ALA A 93 -1.56 -1.76 14.21
N VAL A 94 -0.76 -2.43 13.38
CA VAL A 94 -0.98 -2.51 11.93
C VAL A 94 -2.28 -3.24 11.60
N ARG A 95 -2.56 -4.36 12.26
CA ARG A 95 -3.80 -5.12 12.13
C ARG A 95 -5.01 -4.26 12.48
N ASP A 96 -4.96 -3.52 13.59
CA ASP A 96 -6.05 -2.61 13.96
C ASP A 96 -6.22 -1.47 12.95
N ALA A 97 -5.11 -0.91 12.43
CA ALA A 97 -5.14 0.10 11.39
C ALA A 97 -5.81 -0.39 10.10
N ILE A 98 -5.45 -1.60 9.63
CA ILE A 98 -6.07 -2.23 8.45
C ILE A 98 -7.56 -2.44 8.70
N ARG A 99 -7.93 -2.99 9.87
CA ARG A 99 -9.32 -3.23 10.26
C ARG A 99 -10.15 -1.96 10.16
N ARG A 100 -9.68 -0.86 10.75
CA ARG A 100 -10.37 0.44 10.73
C ARG A 100 -10.42 1.04 9.32
N ALA A 101 -9.33 0.95 8.55
CA ALA A 101 -9.30 1.44 7.17
C ALA A 101 -10.33 0.73 6.28
N CYS A 102 -10.49 -0.59 6.41
CA CYS A 102 -11.45 -1.38 5.62
C CYS A 102 -12.91 -0.94 5.78
N VAL A 103 -13.25 -0.34 6.93
CA VAL A 103 -14.61 0.11 7.26
C VAL A 103 -14.70 1.64 7.41
N ASP A 104 -13.70 2.39 6.94
CA ASP A 104 -13.71 3.85 7.01
C ASP A 104 -14.91 4.42 6.22
N ALA A 105 -15.41 5.58 6.63
CA ALA A 105 -16.48 6.28 5.91
C ALA A 105 -16.06 6.66 4.48
N ASP A 106 -14.78 6.94 4.24
CA ASP A 106 -14.25 7.26 2.92
C ASP A 106 -13.94 6.02 2.06
N SER A 107 -14.42 6.02 0.82
CA SER A 107 -14.23 4.90 -0.11
C SER A 107 -12.78 4.70 -0.55
N THR A 108 -11.99 5.77 -0.64
CA THR A 108 -10.57 5.69 -0.98
C THR A 108 -9.81 5.01 0.15
N CYS A 109 -10.07 5.40 1.39
CA CYS A 109 -9.53 4.76 2.58
C CYS A 109 -9.89 3.27 2.63
N ARG A 110 -11.16 2.90 2.39
CA ARG A 110 -11.57 1.47 2.31
C ARG A 110 -10.80 0.70 1.25
N THR A 111 -10.59 1.30 0.09
CA THR A 111 -9.87 0.67 -1.03
C THR A 111 -8.42 0.37 -0.68
N TYR A 112 -7.72 1.34 -0.08
CA TYR A 112 -6.36 1.12 0.39
C TYR A 112 -6.30 0.23 1.62
N GLY A 113 -7.31 0.22 2.49
CA GLY A 113 -7.45 -0.74 3.59
C GLY A 113 -7.43 -2.19 3.10
N ARG A 114 -8.19 -2.51 2.06
CA ARG A 114 -8.21 -3.86 1.46
C ARG A 114 -6.90 -4.21 0.75
N ARG A 115 -6.26 -3.24 0.10
CA ARG A 115 -4.90 -3.42 -0.45
C ARG A 115 -3.86 -3.65 0.66
N ALA A 116 -3.99 -2.94 1.77
CA ALA A 116 -3.11 -3.10 2.93
C ALA A 116 -3.30 -4.48 3.55
N TYR A 117 -4.54 -4.97 3.64
CA TYR A 117 -4.83 -6.36 4.01
C TYR A 117 -4.10 -7.36 3.10
N ALA A 118 -4.19 -7.20 1.78
CA ALA A 118 -3.52 -8.09 0.84
C ALA A 118 -1.99 -8.06 0.99
N ALA A 119 -1.39 -6.88 1.18
CA ALA A 119 0.04 -6.74 1.43
C ALA A 119 0.45 -7.35 2.79
N TYR A 120 -0.36 -7.14 3.84
CA TYR A 120 -0.14 -7.71 5.17
C TYR A 120 -0.18 -9.24 5.16
N LYS A 121 -1.15 -9.84 4.43
CA LYS A 121 -1.26 -11.30 4.31
C LYS A 121 -0.01 -11.95 3.70
N ARG A 122 0.74 -11.24 2.85
CA ARG A 122 2.02 -11.75 2.29
C ARG A 122 3.11 -11.90 3.35
N HIS A 123 3.09 -11.07 4.40
CA HIS A 123 4.05 -11.16 5.51
C HIS A 123 3.58 -12.08 6.63
N PHE A 124 2.30 -11.99 6.99
CA PHE A 124 1.75 -12.63 8.18
C PHE A 124 0.42 -13.35 7.86
N PRO A 125 0.46 -14.48 7.13
CA PRO A 125 -0.73 -15.11 6.60
C PRO A 125 -1.72 -15.57 7.67
N GLU A 126 -1.23 -16.21 8.75
CA GLU A 126 -2.09 -16.70 9.85
C GLU A 126 -2.78 -15.56 10.60
N ASP A 127 -2.05 -14.50 10.94
CA ASP A 127 -2.63 -13.34 11.62
C ASP A 127 -3.60 -12.57 10.71
N ALA A 128 -3.33 -12.52 9.40
CA ALA A 128 -4.24 -11.94 8.41
C ALA A 128 -5.55 -12.73 8.29
N GLU A 129 -5.54 -14.05 8.45
CA GLU A 129 -6.76 -14.86 8.44
C GLU A 129 -7.60 -14.61 9.70
N GLN A 130 -6.96 -14.48 10.86
CA GLN A 130 -7.63 -14.06 12.09
C GLN A 130 -8.22 -12.64 11.97
N LEU A 131 -7.50 -11.72 11.33
CA LEU A 131 -8.03 -10.39 11.02
C LEU A 131 -9.26 -10.47 10.11
N PHE A 132 -9.19 -11.24 9.03
CA PHE A 132 -10.28 -11.38 8.07
C PHE A 132 -11.56 -11.88 8.74
N ALA A 133 -11.45 -12.89 9.60
CA ALA A 133 -12.58 -13.43 10.36
C ALA A 133 -13.26 -12.41 11.29
N ARG A 134 -12.54 -11.34 11.70
CA ARG A 134 -13.06 -10.26 12.56
C ARG A 134 -13.62 -9.07 11.80
N LEU A 135 -13.47 -9.01 10.48
CA LEU A 135 -14.11 -7.99 9.65
C LEU A 135 -15.60 -8.28 9.51
N ASP A 136 -16.38 -7.24 9.22
CA ASP A 136 -17.79 -7.43 8.89
C ASP A 136 -17.97 -8.15 7.55
N SER A 137 -19.16 -8.70 7.33
CA SER A 137 -19.49 -9.48 6.13
C SER A 137 -19.36 -8.67 4.84
N ALA A 138 -19.52 -7.34 4.90
CA ALA A 138 -19.41 -6.46 3.74
C ALA A 138 -17.95 -6.30 3.30
N ALA A 139 -17.05 -6.02 4.25
CA ALA A 139 -15.62 -5.91 4.01
C ALA A 139 -15.02 -7.25 3.55
N GLN A 140 -15.42 -8.38 4.15
CA GLN A 140 -15.00 -9.72 3.73
C GLN A 140 -15.35 -9.99 2.25
N LYS A 141 -16.61 -9.79 1.86
CA LYS A 141 -17.06 -9.98 0.47
C LYS A 141 -16.29 -9.12 -0.53
N GLN A 142 -15.99 -7.87 -0.17
CA GLN A 142 -15.25 -6.98 -1.06
C GLN A 142 -13.78 -7.43 -1.24
N ILE A 143 -13.14 -7.89 -0.16
CA ILE A 143 -11.78 -8.45 -0.23
C ILE A 143 -11.75 -9.71 -1.11
N GLU A 144 -12.73 -10.60 -0.94
CA GLU A 144 -12.84 -11.82 -1.75
C GLU A 144 -13.09 -11.51 -3.24
N ARG A 145 -13.95 -10.52 -3.51
CA ARG A 145 -14.20 -10.05 -4.88
C ARG A 145 -12.93 -9.55 -5.55
N GLU A 146 -12.13 -8.74 -4.86
CA GLU A 146 -10.86 -8.20 -5.37
C GLU A 146 -9.82 -9.32 -5.58
N ARG A 147 -9.79 -10.34 -4.72
CA ARG A 147 -8.96 -11.53 -4.90
C ARG A 147 -9.29 -12.28 -6.20
N ASN A 148 -10.58 -12.44 -6.48
CA ASN A 148 -11.04 -13.17 -7.67
C ASN A 148 -10.77 -12.38 -8.96
N ILE A 149 -10.88 -11.05 -8.92
CA ILE A 149 -10.55 -10.18 -10.07
C ILE A 149 -9.06 -10.28 -10.45
N GLY A 150 -8.15 -10.24 -9.47
CA GLY A 150 -6.72 -10.41 -9.74
C GLY A 150 -6.34 -11.79 -10.30
N SER A 151 -7.15 -12.81 -10.01
CA SER A 151 -6.96 -14.17 -10.52
C SER A 151 -7.41 -14.33 -11.98
N VAL A 152 -8.48 -13.64 -12.41
CA VAL A 152 -8.98 -13.72 -13.80
C VAL A 152 -8.08 -12.99 -14.79
N ASP A 153 -7.47 -11.86 -14.42
CA ASP A 153 -6.47 -11.17 -15.27
C ASP A 153 -5.23 -12.06 -15.52
N SER A 154 -4.86 -12.88 -14.53
CA SER A 154 -3.74 -13.83 -14.66
C SER A 154 -4.05 -14.96 -15.64
N LEU A 155 -5.32 -15.38 -15.78
CA LEU A 155 -5.73 -16.39 -16.77
C LEU A 155 -5.69 -15.85 -18.21
N HIS A 156 -6.02 -14.58 -18.42
CA HIS A 156 -5.97 -13.96 -19.75
C HIS A 156 -4.54 -13.77 -20.26
N HIS A 157 -3.56 -13.53 -19.38
CA HIS A 157 -2.15 -13.43 -19.78
C HIS A 157 -1.58 -14.78 -20.26
N VAL A 158 -1.91 -15.88 -19.58
CA VAL A 158 -1.47 -17.24 -19.97
C VAL A 158 -2.13 -17.71 -21.28
N GLY A 159 -3.34 -17.25 -21.59
CA GLY A 159 -4.03 -17.58 -22.86
C GLY A 159 -3.40 -16.95 -24.11
N THR A 160 -2.61 -15.90 -23.95
CA THR A 160 -2.05 -15.13 -25.09
C THR A 160 -0.67 -15.64 -25.52
N GLU A 161 0.12 -16.19 -24.60
CA GLU A 161 1.47 -16.71 -24.91
C GLU A 161 1.45 -18.03 -25.72
N ARG A 162 0.36 -18.82 -25.64
CA ARG A 162 0.24 -20.07 -26.41
C ARG A 162 0.00 -19.86 -27.90
N ARG A 163 -0.27 -18.64 -28.36
CA ARG A 163 -0.60 -18.36 -29.78
C ARG A 163 0.58 -17.87 -30.62
N ALA A 164 1.77 -17.68 -30.01
CA ALA A 164 2.94 -17.09 -30.67
C ALA A 164 3.98 -18.10 -31.19
N ILE A 165 3.64 -19.39 -31.35
CA ILE A 165 4.52 -20.41 -31.95
C ILE A 165 3.93 -20.92 -33.26
N THR A 166 3.74 -20.03 -34.25
CA THR A 166 3.84 -20.44 -35.67
C THR A 166 4.36 -19.25 -36.46
N SER A 167 5.63 -19.31 -36.86
CA SER A 167 6.18 -18.49 -37.94
C SER A 167 6.31 -19.39 -39.17
N PRO A 168 5.93 -18.90 -40.36
CA PRO A 168 6.69 -19.30 -41.54
C PRO A 168 7.11 -18.10 -42.42
N ARG A 169 8.45 -18.03 -42.57
CA ARG A 169 9.26 -17.79 -43.78
C ARG A 169 9.09 -16.52 -44.64
N SER A 170 10.24 -15.86 -44.80
CA SER A 170 10.58 -14.73 -45.68
C SER A 170 10.47 -15.04 -47.19
N PRO A 171 10.38 -14.00 -48.05
CA PRO A 171 10.12 -14.15 -49.50
C PRO A 171 11.39 -14.42 -50.32
N SER A 172 11.22 -15.16 -51.42
CA SER A 172 12.25 -15.54 -52.39
C SER A 172 12.53 -14.39 -53.37
N ALA A 173 13.80 -14.01 -53.52
CA ALA A 173 14.27 -13.15 -54.60
C ALA A 173 14.30 -13.95 -55.92
N SER A 174 13.79 -13.37 -57.01
CA SER A 174 14.02 -13.88 -58.36
C SER A 174 14.81 -12.84 -59.15
N VAL A 175 15.96 -13.30 -59.65
CA VAL A 175 16.80 -12.63 -60.63
C VAL A 175 16.27 -13.01 -62.01
N SER A 176 16.00 -12.01 -62.86
CA SER A 176 16.26 -12.00 -64.30
C SER A 176 16.09 -10.57 -64.81
#